data_AF-A0A816CXK8-F1
#
_entry.id   AF-A0A816CXK8-F1
#
_cell.length_a   1.000
_cell.length_b   1.000
_cell.length_c   1.000
_cell.angle_alpha   90.00
_cell.angle_beta   90.00
_cell.angle_gamma   90.00
#
_symmetry.space_group_name_H-M   'P 1'
#
loop_
_entity.id
_entity.type
_entity.pdbx_description
1 polymer ?
#
loop_
_entity_poly.entity_id
_entity_poly.type
_entity_poly.pdbx_seq_one_letter_code
_entity_poly.pdbx_strand_id
1 'polypeptide(L)'
;MATLIRYEVRGRITIKGEQPKFNGDEILYVSVRDSLRHDVPCIELGSQTIRLYRGQSLPIHYQFLYDPYKAHMKFSELKSIPGGITLSAGIERNENLLYINDTDISLADNIDIQLVKVE
;
A
#
# COMPACT_ATOMS: atom_id res chain seq x y z
N MET A 1 26.80 15.02 -6.80
CA MET A 1 25.72 14.15 -7.29
C MET A 1 25.14 13.44 -6.08
N ALA A 2 23.87 13.69 -5.73
CA ALA A 2 23.23 12.97 -4.63
C ALA A 2 22.77 11.61 -5.15
N THR A 3 23.31 10.52 -4.59
CA THR A 3 22.86 9.16 -4.86
C THR A 3 21.46 9.02 -4.27
N LEU A 4 20.44 8.91 -5.12
CA LEU A 4 19.06 8.69 -4.67
C LEU A 4 18.97 7.23 -4.19
N ILE A 5 19.01 7.01 -2.87
CA ILE A 5 18.80 5.67 -2.31
C ILE A 5 17.30 5.36 -2.41
N ARG A 6 16.93 4.52 -3.37
CA ARG A 6 15.57 3.99 -3.50
C ARG A 6 15.51 2.62 -2.85
N TYR A 7 14.50 2.44 -2.01
CA TYR A 7 14.21 1.15 -1.36
C TYR A 7 13.05 0.48 -2.10
N GLU A 8 13.00 -0.84 -2.02
CA GLU A 8 11.98 -1.65 -2.68
C GLU A 8 11.08 -2.31 -1.64
N VAL A 9 9.78 -2.38 -1.94
CA VAL A 9 8.82 -3.22 -1.23
C VAL A 9 8.08 -4.10 -2.23
N ARG A 10 7.78 -5.33 -1.82
CA ARG A 10 7.03 -6.30 -2.62
C ARG A 10 6.14 -7.18 -1.76
N GLY A 11 5.19 -7.84 -2.39
CA GLY A 11 4.36 -8.84 -1.73
C GLY A 11 3.12 -9.20 -2.54
N ARG A 12 2.12 -9.72 -1.84
CA ARG A 12 0.87 -10.19 -2.44
C ARG A 12 -0.35 -9.57 -1.77
N ILE A 13 -1.37 -9.29 -2.57
CA ILE A 13 -2.68 -8.85 -2.13
C ILE A 13 -3.64 -10.04 -2.14
N THR A 14 -4.31 -10.25 -1.02
CA THR A 14 -5.43 -11.18 -0.86
C THR A 14 -6.64 -10.46 -0.29
N ILE A 15 -7.82 -11.07 -0.36
CA ILE A 15 -9.04 -10.55 0.27
C ILE A 15 -9.53 -11.59 1.27
N LYS A 16 -9.84 -11.14 2.49
CA LYS A 16 -10.23 -12.00 3.61
C LYS A 16 -11.56 -12.68 3.30
N GLY A 17 -11.55 -14.01 3.21
CA GLY A 17 -12.76 -14.82 3.08
C GLY A 17 -13.44 -14.76 1.70
N GLU A 18 -12.86 -14.07 0.70
CA GLU A 18 -13.48 -13.89 -0.62
C GLU A 18 -12.53 -14.14 -1.79
N GLN A 19 -13.11 -14.51 -2.94
CA GLN A 19 -12.45 -14.59 -4.23
C GLN A 19 -13.31 -13.83 -5.25
N PRO A 20 -13.21 -12.49 -5.29
CA PRO A 20 -14.07 -11.70 -6.14
C PRO A 20 -13.74 -11.92 -7.62
N LYS A 21 -14.78 -11.80 -8.45
CA LYS A 21 -14.62 -11.72 -9.90
C LYS A 21 -14.51 -10.25 -10.28
N PHE A 22 -13.30 -9.81 -10.62
CA PHE A 22 -13.08 -8.46 -11.11
C PHE A 22 -13.72 -8.25 -12.49
N ASN A 23 -14.26 -7.06 -12.72
CA ASN A 23 -14.97 -6.67 -13.93
C ASN A 23 -14.04 -6.09 -14.99
N GLY A 24 -12.86 -5.63 -14.59
CA GLY A 24 -11.82 -5.05 -15.46
C GLY A 24 -11.68 -3.53 -15.35
N ASP A 25 -12.50 -2.90 -14.52
CA ASP A 25 -12.50 -1.46 -14.22
C ASP A 25 -12.03 -1.14 -12.79
N GLU A 26 -11.69 -2.18 -12.02
CA GLU A 26 -11.13 -2.03 -10.69
C GLU A 26 -9.66 -1.63 -10.71
N ILE A 27 -9.28 -0.78 -9.77
CA ILE A 27 -7.91 -0.30 -9.60
C ILE A 27 -7.46 -0.65 -8.19
N LEU A 28 -6.36 -1.40 -8.11
CA LEU A 28 -5.64 -1.67 -6.88
C LEU A 28 -4.56 -0.60 -6.68
N TYR A 29 -4.57 0.02 -5.50
CA TYR A 29 -3.52 0.92 -5.05
C TYR A 29 -2.77 0.27 -3.90
N VAL A 30 -1.44 0.40 -3.89
CA VAL A 30 -0.58 0.03 -2.76
C VAL A 30 0.38 1.19 -2.53
N SER A 31 0.58 1.61 -1.28
CA SER A 31 1.39 2.78 -0.95
C SER A 31 2.11 2.64 0.38
N VAL A 32 3.35 3.14 0.46
CA VAL A 32 4.09 3.35 1.70
C VAL A 32 3.89 4.79 2.13
N ARG A 33 3.49 4.99 3.39
CA ARG A 33 3.14 6.30 3.93
C ARG A 33 3.85 6.56 5.25
N ASP A 34 4.19 7.82 5.44
CA ASP A 34 4.53 8.39 6.73
C ASP A 34 3.23 8.79 7.44
N SER A 35 2.91 8.05 8.50
CA SER A 35 1.56 8.01 9.11
C SER A 35 1.53 8.58 10.53
N LEU A 36 2.66 9.14 10.99
CA LEU A 36 2.83 9.63 12.36
C LEU A 36 2.08 10.93 12.66
N ARG A 37 1.70 11.68 11.61
CA ARG A 37 0.95 12.92 11.74
C ARG A 37 -0.52 12.67 11.47
N HIS A 38 -1.33 12.71 12.53
CA HIS A 38 -2.79 12.63 12.44
C HIS A 38 -3.44 13.98 12.11
N ASP A 39 -2.69 15.07 12.21
CA ASP A 39 -3.15 16.45 12.04
C ASP A 39 -3.01 16.99 10.60
N VAL A 40 -2.29 16.27 9.74
CA VAL A 40 -2.09 16.61 8.32
C VAL A 40 -2.23 15.37 7.45
N PRO A 41 -2.50 15.53 6.14
CA PRO A 41 -2.47 14.40 5.22
C PRO A 41 -1.14 13.65 5.32
N CYS A 42 -1.20 12.32 5.42
CA CYS A 42 -0.02 11.46 5.44
C CYS A 42 0.88 11.72 4.22
N ILE A 43 2.19 11.60 4.40
CA ILE A 43 3.14 11.80 3.30
C ILE A 43 3.35 10.48 2.56
N GLU A 44 3.05 10.46 1.25
CA GLU A 44 3.32 9.29 0.40
C GLU A 44 4.81 9.20 0.06
N LEU A 45 5.46 8.13 0.51
CA LEU A 45 6.86 7.86 0.22
C LEU A 45 7.03 7.18 -1.15
N GLY A 46 6.06 6.34 -1.52
CA GLY A 46 5.94 5.70 -2.83
C GLY A 46 4.66 4.90 -2.96
N SER A 47 4.25 4.61 -4.19
CA SER A 47 3.03 3.89 -4.49
C SER A 47 3.10 3.10 -5.80
N GLN A 48 2.17 2.17 -5.95
CA GLN A 48 1.89 1.45 -7.18
C GLN A 48 0.38 1.42 -7.43
N THR A 49 0.02 1.63 -8.69
CA THR A 49 -1.35 1.47 -9.18
C THR A 49 -1.38 0.30 -10.17
N ILE A 50 -2.27 -0.66 -9.93
CA ILE A 50 -2.44 -1.85 -10.75
C ILE A 50 -3.89 -1.89 -11.24
N ARG A 51 -4.09 -1.83 -12.56
CA ARG A 51 -5.41 -2.05 -13.16
C ARG A 51 -5.72 -3.55 -13.13
N LEU A 52 -6.85 -3.91 -12.52
CA LEU A 52 -7.28 -5.31 -12.45
C LEU A 52 -8.03 -5.65 -13.73
N TYR A 53 -7.79 -6.84 -14.28
CA TYR A 53 -8.46 -7.28 -15.51
C TYR A 53 -9.62 -8.22 -15.20
N ARG A 54 -10.56 -8.30 -16.14
CA ARG A 54 -11.74 -9.16 -16.01
C ARG A 54 -11.32 -10.61 -15.78
N GLY A 55 -11.84 -11.21 -14.72
CA GLY A 55 -11.55 -12.60 -14.36
C GLY A 55 -10.16 -12.84 -13.76
N GLN A 56 -9.41 -11.78 -13.42
CA GLN A 56 -8.17 -11.90 -12.66
C GLN A 56 -8.44 -12.63 -11.33
N SER A 57 -7.56 -13.55 -10.96
CA SER A 57 -7.62 -14.26 -9.69
C SER A 57 -6.65 -13.67 -8.67
N LEU A 58 -7.00 -13.77 -7.39
CA LEU A 58 -6.06 -13.54 -6.30
C LEU A 58 -5.05 -14.71 -6.20
N PRO A 59 -3.85 -14.50 -5.64
CA PRO A 59 -3.32 -13.23 -5.16
C PRO A 59 -2.82 -12.30 -6.28
N ILE A 60 -2.88 -10.98 -6.05
CA ILE A 60 -2.25 -9.99 -6.94
C ILE A 60 -0.86 -9.66 -6.40
N HIS A 61 0.18 -9.78 -7.24
CA HIS A 61 1.53 -9.42 -6.84
C HIS A 61 1.76 -7.92 -7.03
N TYR A 62 2.45 -7.30 -6.09
CA TYR A 62 2.87 -5.90 -6.16
C TYR A 62 4.36 -5.77 -5.87
N GLN A 63 4.99 -4.76 -6.46
CA GLN A 63 6.40 -4.43 -6.28
C GLN A 63 6.64 -3.00 -6.75
N PHE A 64 7.16 -2.15 -5.86
CA PHE A 64 7.49 -0.76 -6.20
C PHE A 64 8.62 -0.19 -5.35
N LEU A 65 9.17 0.91 -5.85
CA LEU A 65 10.20 1.67 -5.17
C LEU A 65 9.59 2.82 -4.37
N TYR A 66 10.16 3.10 -3.20
CA TYR A 66 9.81 4.27 -2.39
C TYR A 66 11.05 5.08 -2.01
N ASP A 67 10.82 6.36 -1.73
CA ASP A 67 11.87 7.30 -1.35
C ASP A 67 11.77 7.65 0.15
N PRO A 68 12.68 7.15 0.99
CA PRO A 68 12.66 7.41 2.44
C PRO A 68 12.98 8.87 2.78
N TYR A 69 13.59 9.63 1.87
CA TYR A 69 13.95 11.04 2.11
C TYR A 69 12.76 11.99 1.98
N LYS A 70 11.61 11.51 1.51
CA LYS A 70 10.35 12.25 1.54
C LYS A 70 9.73 12.31 2.93
N ALA A 71 10.16 11.45 3.86
CA ALA A 71 9.65 11.43 5.23
C ALA A 71 9.89 12.76 5.94
N HIS A 72 9.01 13.13 6.87
CA HIS A 72 9.11 14.40 7.59
C HIS A 72 10.28 14.45 8.58
N MET A 73 10.83 13.29 8.95
CA MET A 73 11.99 13.14 9.81
C MET A 73 12.90 12.04 9.27
N LYS A 74 14.02 11.74 9.95
CA LYS A 74 14.92 10.68 9.51
C LYS A 74 14.18 9.35 9.46
N PHE A 75 14.22 8.70 8.31
CA PHE A 75 13.54 7.43 8.08
C PHE A 75 13.91 6.34 9.10
N SER A 76 15.16 6.29 9.57
CA SER A 76 15.60 5.35 10.60
C SER A 76 14.93 5.58 11.96
N GLU A 77 14.67 6.84 12.32
CA GLU A 77 13.96 7.22 13.54
C GLU A 77 12.46 6.90 13.36
N LEU A 78 11.89 7.27 12.21
CA LEU A 78 10.48 7.01 11.88
C LEU A 78 10.14 5.51 11.88
N LYS A 79 11.01 4.67 11.30
CA LYS A 79 10.85 3.20 11.25
C LYS A 79 10.90 2.55 12.65
N SER A 80 11.46 3.23 13.64
CA SER A 80 11.50 2.73 15.02
C SER A 80 10.20 3.00 15.80
N ILE A 81 9.33 3.86 15.28
CA ILE A 81 8.07 4.23 15.92
C ILE A 81 6.95 3.33 15.39
N PRO A 82 6.23 2.58 16.25
CA PRO A 82 5.07 1.81 15.83
C PRO A 82 4.03 2.70 15.12
N GLY A 83 3.61 2.31 13.92
CA GLY A 83 2.69 3.10 13.11
C GLY A 83 3.30 4.34 12.43
N GLY A 84 4.60 4.59 12.62
CA GLY A 84 5.27 5.74 12.00
C GLY A 84 5.39 5.63 10.48
N ILE A 85 5.58 4.41 9.99
CA ILE A 85 5.55 4.08 8.56
C ILE A 85 4.57 2.93 8.36
N THR A 86 3.54 3.17 7.56
CA THR A 86 2.56 2.14 7.25
C THR A 86 2.49 1.85 5.77
N LEU A 87 2.17 0.60 5.46
CA LEU A 87 1.78 0.18 4.13
C LEU A 87 0.24 0.14 4.07
N SER A 88 -0.32 0.74 3.03
CA SER A 88 -1.76 0.75 2.80
C SER A 88 -2.08 0.23 1.41
N ALA A 89 -3.18 -0.50 1.28
CA ALA A 89 -3.70 -0.95 0.01
C ALA A 89 -5.22 -0.92 -0.03
N GLY A 90 -5.76 -0.68 -1.22
CA GLY A 90 -7.19 -0.64 -1.45
C GLY A 90 -7.53 -0.91 -2.90
N ILE A 91 -8.74 -1.41 -3.13
CA ILE A 91 -9.30 -1.62 -4.46
C ILE A 91 -10.51 -0.72 -4.61
N GLU A 92 -10.51 0.08 -5.66
CA GLU A 92 -11.58 1.02 -5.98
C GLU A 92 -12.16 0.73 -7.37
N ARG A 93 -13.38 1.18 -7.59
CA ARG A 93 -14.03 1.18 -8.90
C ARG A 93 -14.87 2.44 -9.05
N ASN A 94 -14.57 3.24 -10.07
CA ASN A 94 -15.24 4.51 -10.32
C ASN A 94 -15.30 5.38 -9.05
N GLU A 95 -14.14 5.57 -8.40
CA GLU A 95 -13.97 6.33 -7.15
C GLU A 95 -14.67 5.75 -5.91
N ASN A 96 -15.34 4.59 -6.04
CA ASN A 96 -15.91 3.88 -4.90
C ASN A 96 -14.93 2.85 -4.36
N LEU A 97 -14.55 3.00 -3.10
CA LEU A 97 -13.71 2.06 -2.38
C LEU A 97 -14.49 0.76 -2.11
N LEU A 98 -13.96 -0.36 -2.61
CA LEU A 98 -14.58 -1.68 -2.48
C LEU A 98 -13.91 -2.53 -1.41
N TYR A 99 -12.57 -2.47 -1.34
CA TYR A 99 -11.76 -3.24 -0.40
C TYR A 99 -10.61 -2.38 0.14
N ILE A 100 -10.24 -2.58 1.40
CA ILE A 100 -9.15 -1.85 2.07
C ILE A 100 -8.45 -2.74 3.09
N ASN A 101 -7.19 -2.48 3.43
CA ASN A 101 -6.60 -3.06 4.63
C ASN A 101 -7.13 -2.32 5.88
N ASP A 102 -7.73 -3.06 6.81
CA ASP A 102 -8.27 -2.52 8.07
C ASP A 102 -7.26 -2.49 9.22
N THR A 103 -6.04 -2.95 8.96
CA THR A 103 -4.96 -3.07 9.94
C THR A 103 -3.76 -2.25 9.51
N ASP A 104 -3.11 -1.61 10.49
CA ASP A 104 -1.83 -0.92 10.26
C ASP A 104 -0.73 -1.95 10.00
N ILE A 105 -0.14 -1.87 8.80
CA ILE A 105 0.90 -2.79 8.36
C ILE A 105 2.24 -2.11 8.50
N SER A 106 3.08 -2.61 9.41
CA SER A 106 4.46 -2.14 9.56
C SER A 106 5.28 -2.44 8.31
N LEU A 107 6.08 -1.47 7.87
CA LEU A 107 6.89 -1.62 6.65
C LEU A 107 7.95 -2.71 6.79
N ALA A 108 7.91 -3.69 5.89
CA ALA A 108 8.95 -4.68 5.66
C ALA A 108 9.18 -4.84 4.14
N ASP A 109 10.38 -5.30 3.74
CA ASP A 109 10.76 -5.41 2.33
C ASP A 109 9.88 -6.41 1.55
N ASN A 110 9.38 -7.46 2.24
CA ASN A 110 8.46 -8.44 1.69
C ASN A 110 7.26 -8.64 2.62
N ILE A 111 6.08 -8.20 2.21
CA ILE A 111 4.89 -8.24 3.06
C ILE A 111 3.60 -8.48 2.28
N ASP A 112 2.87 -9.52 2.69
CA ASP A 112 1.55 -9.78 2.13
C ASP A 112 0.50 -8.90 2.83
N ILE A 113 -0.44 -8.37 2.07
CA ILE A 113 -1.54 -7.55 2.57
C ILE A 113 -2.84 -8.34 2.35
N GLN A 114 -3.65 -8.41 3.41
CA GLN A 114 -5.01 -8.91 3.34
C GLN A 114 -5.97 -7.71 3.40
N LEU A 115 -6.83 -7.59 2.40
CA LEU A 115 -7.90 -6.60 2.36
C LEU A 115 -9.19 -7.18 2.94
N VAL A 116 -10.03 -6.31 3.46
CA VAL A 116 -11.41 -6.57 3.84
C VAL A 116 -12.35 -5.77 2.93
N LYS A 117 -13.58 -6.23 2.79
CA LYS A 117 -14.61 -5.54 2.03
C LYS A 117 -15.13 -4.35 2.83
N VAL A 118 -15.36 -3.22 2.15
CA VAL A 118 -15.99 -2.03 2.75
C VAL A 118 -17.51 -2.20 2.69
N GLU A 119 -18.19 -1.94 3.80
CA GLU A 119 -19.66 -1.97 3.92
C GLU A 119 -20.34 -0.72 3.34
#